data_AF-A0A973PXV9-F1
#
_entry.id   AF-A0A973PXV9-F1
#
_cell.length_a   1.000
_cell.length_b   1.000
_cell.length_c   1.000
_cell.angle_alpha   90.00
_cell.angle_beta   90.00
_cell.angle_gamma   90.00
#
_symmetry.space_group_name_H-M   'P 1'
#
loop_
_entity.id
_entity.type
_entity.pdbx_description
1 polymer ?
#
loop_
_entity_poly.entity_id
_entity_poly.type
_entity_poly.pdbx_seq_one_letter_code
_entity_poly.pdbx_strand_id
1 'polypeptide(L)'
;VCRPRPDGAGLARAITDALRRAALAPDRIGYVNAHGSGSPAGDEAEAAALHRVFGAAAADLPVSSTKSVHGQALEAGALLELLVTVGALAAGQLPVNAGWLGPDPACRLGLVLDRPAPATSPYALSLTTAFGGANTALLVGAP
;
A
#
# COMPACT_ATOMS: atom_id res chain seq x y z
N VAL A 1 -2.90 -23.81 6.32
CA VAL A 1 -3.22 -22.36 6.42
C VAL A 1 -2.17 -21.60 5.64
N CYS A 2 -2.54 -20.84 4.61
CA CYS A 2 -1.60 -20.00 3.85
C CYS A 2 -1.27 -18.78 4.70
N ARG A 3 0.01 -18.55 5.02
CA ARG A 3 0.47 -17.37 5.76
C ARG A 3 1.57 -16.66 4.95
N PRO A 4 1.56 -15.32 4.88
CA PRO A 4 2.66 -14.59 4.29
C PRO A 4 3.92 -14.80 5.13
N ARG A 5 5.09 -14.56 4.52
CA ARG A 5 6.33 -14.50 5.29
C ARG A 5 6.27 -13.28 6.22
N PRO A 6 6.52 -13.44 7.54
CA PRO A 6 6.43 -12.32 8.49
C PRO A 6 7.36 -11.14 8.17
N ASP A 7 8.46 -11.40 7.47
CA ASP A 7 9.44 -10.39 7.10
C ASP A 7 9.07 -9.57 5.85
N GLY A 8 7.91 -9.81 5.24
CA GLY A 8 7.42 -9.08 4.08
C GLY A 8 8.29 -9.21 2.81
N ALA A 9 9.25 -10.14 2.79
CA ALA A 9 10.32 -10.15 1.77
C ALA A 9 9.81 -10.30 0.32
N GLY A 10 8.68 -10.99 0.13
CA GLY A 10 8.06 -11.17 -1.18
C GLY A 10 7.52 -9.86 -1.76
N LEU A 11 6.73 -9.13 -0.96
CA LEU A 11 6.16 -7.85 -1.35
C LEU A 11 7.24 -6.76 -1.45
N ALA A 12 8.20 -6.75 -0.54
CA ALA A 12 9.33 -5.82 -0.60
C ALA A 12 10.10 -5.96 -1.92
N ARG A 13 10.37 -7.20 -2.36
CA ARG A 13 10.99 -7.46 -3.66
C ARG A 13 10.14 -6.92 -4.82
N ALA A 14 8.83 -7.14 -4.80
CA ALA A 14 7.93 -6.64 -5.84
C ALA A 14 7.96 -5.11 -5.94
N ILE A 15 7.94 -4.42 -4.79
CA ILE A 15 8.05 -2.95 -4.73
C ILE A 15 9.41 -2.48 -5.25
N THR A 16 10.50 -3.06 -4.78
CA THR A 16 11.86 -2.71 -5.25
C THR A 16 12.02 -2.92 -6.75
N ASP A 17 11.45 -4.00 -7.30
CA ASP A 17 11.46 -4.26 -8.73
C ASP A 17 10.64 -3.24 -9.52
N ALA A 18 9.48 -2.81 -9.02
CA ALA A 18 8.67 -1.76 -9.63
C ALA A 18 9.41 -0.41 -9.66
N LEU A 19 10.01 -0.01 -8.54
CA LEU A 19 10.86 1.19 -8.44
C LEU A 19 12.03 1.14 -9.42
N ARG A 20 12.74 0.00 -9.46
CA ARG A 20 13.87 -0.22 -10.37
C ARG A 20 13.45 -0.12 -11.83
N ARG A 21 12.33 -0.73 -12.22
CA ARG A 21 11.79 -0.67 -13.60
C ARG A 21 11.40 0.76 -14.00
N ALA A 22 10.92 1.56 -13.05
CA ALA A 22 10.58 2.96 -13.26
C ALA A 22 11.78 3.92 -13.14
N ALA A 23 12.97 3.42 -12.77
CA ALA A 23 14.14 4.23 -12.45
C ALA A 23 13.85 5.33 -11.39
N LEU A 24 13.02 5.02 -10.39
CA LEU A 24 12.65 5.92 -9.31
C LEU A 24 13.28 5.49 -7.99
N ALA A 25 13.74 6.48 -7.22
CA ALA A 25 14.13 6.28 -5.84
C ALA A 25 12.89 6.17 -4.92
N PRO A 26 12.97 5.46 -3.79
CA PRO A 26 11.82 5.28 -2.88
C PRO A 26 11.21 6.59 -2.37
N ASP A 27 12.03 7.65 -2.19
CA ASP A 27 11.61 8.98 -1.74
C ASP A 27 10.72 9.73 -2.75
N ARG A 28 10.63 9.23 -3.99
CA ARG A 28 9.72 9.76 -5.00
C ARG A 28 8.29 9.28 -4.82
N ILE A 29 8.04 8.23 -4.03
CA ILE A 29 6.68 7.72 -3.80
C ILE A 29 6.00 8.57 -2.72
N GLY A 30 4.85 9.16 -3.05
CA GLY A 30 4.07 9.96 -2.10
C GLY A 30 2.82 9.27 -1.56
N TYR A 31 2.48 8.09 -2.08
CA TYR A 31 1.31 7.36 -1.63
C TYR A 31 1.41 5.85 -1.89
N VAL A 32 0.84 5.05 -0.99
CA VAL A 32 0.65 3.61 -1.14
C VAL A 32 -0.81 3.26 -0.89
N ASN A 33 -1.47 2.71 -1.89
CA ASN A 33 -2.69 1.91 -1.69
C ASN A 33 -2.25 0.48 -1.38
N ALA A 34 -2.22 0.17 -0.10
CA ALA A 34 -1.81 -1.12 0.46
C ALA A 34 -2.82 -2.22 0.09
N HIS A 35 -2.35 -3.48 0.10
CA HIS A 35 -3.24 -4.62 0.02
C HIS A 35 -4.17 -4.65 1.24
N GLY A 36 -3.66 -4.42 2.45
CA GLY A 36 -4.40 -4.21 3.70
C GLY A 36 -5.69 -5.02 3.80
N SER A 37 -5.55 -6.33 3.94
CA SER A 37 -6.70 -7.24 3.96
C SER A 37 -7.46 -7.20 5.28
N GLY A 38 -6.90 -6.55 6.31
CA GLY A 38 -7.43 -6.55 7.67
C GLY A 38 -7.07 -7.82 8.44
N SER A 39 -6.28 -8.71 7.84
CA SER A 39 -5.79 -9.91 8.53
C SER A 39 -4.51 -9.58 9.30
N PRO A 40 -4.38 -9.95 10.59
CA PRO A 40 -3.21 -9.57 11.39
C PRO A 40 -1.89 -9.95 10.73
N ALA A 41 -1.73 -11.21 10.32
CA ALA A 41 -0.51 -11.67 9.68
C ALA A 41 -0.24 -11.03 8.30
N GLY A 42 -1.30 -10.62 7.57
CA GLY A 42 -1.18 -9.96 6.28
C GLY A 42 -0.68 -8.53 6.42
N ASP A 43 -1.35 -7.77 7.27
CA ASP A 43 -1.09 -6.36 7.48
C ASP A 43 0.29 -6.16 8.16
N GLU A 44 0.66 -7.04 9.11
CA GLU A 44 2.00 -7.06 9.72
C GLU A 44 3.10 -7.31 8.68
N ALA A 45 2.91 -8.30 7.80
CA ALA A 45 3.89 -8.63 6.76
C ALA A 45 4.00 -7.53 5.70
N GLU A 46 2.89 -6.85 5.38
CA GLU A 46 2.89 -5.71 4.48
C GLU A 46 3.59 -4.49 5.10
N ALA A 47 3.34 -4.20 6.37
CA ALA A 47 4.05 -3.15 7.09
C ALA A 47 5.56 -3.43 7.15
N ALA A 48 5.97 -4.68 7.41
CA ALA A 48 7.36 -5.09 7.35
C ALA A 48 7.98 -4.90 5.95
N ALA A 49 7.21 -5.19 4.90
CA ALA A 49 7.66 -4.98 3.52
C ALA A 49 7.90 -3.49 3.21
N LEU A 50 6.99 -2.62 3.64
CA LEU A 50 7.12 -1.17 3.47
C LEU A 50 8.32 -0.62 4.23
N HIS A 51 8.50 -1.01 5.49
CA HIS A 51 9.70 -0.62 6.25
C HIS A 51 11.00 -1.11 5.63
N ARG A 52 11.00 -2.29 5.00
CA ARG A 52 12.20 -2.81 4.32
C ARG A 52 12.59 -1.95 3.11
N VAL A 53 11.61 -1.39 2.39
CA VAL A 53 11.85 -0.61 1.17
C VAL A 53 12.10 0.86 1.48
N PHE A 54 11.27 1.45 2.34
CA PHE A 54 11.27 2.89 2.63
C PHE A 54 12.01 3.25 3.93
N GLY A 55 12.45 2.26 4.71
CA GLY A 55 13.15 2.48 5.97
C GLY A 55 12.27 3.16 7.02
N ALA A 56 12.85 4.15 7.71
CA ALA A 56 12.13 4.94 8.72
C ALA A 56 11.01 5.80 8.11
N ALA A 57 11.14 6.20 6.84
CA ALA A 57 10.16 7.03 6.15
C ALA A 57 8.80 6.32 5.93
N ALA A 58 8.75 4.99 6.03
CA ALA A 58 7.48 4.24 5.95
C ALA A 58 6.46 4.67 7.02
N ALA A 59 6.93 5.19 8.16
CA ALA A 59 6.06 5.66 9.23
C ALA A 59 5.33 6.98 8.89
N ASP A 60 5.86 7.75 7.94
CA ASP A 60 5.32 9.05 7.52
C ASP A 60 4.76 9.01 6.08
N LEU A 61 5.08 7.97 5.32
CA LEU A 61 4.54 7.72 3.98
C LEU A 61 3.01 7.53 4.06
N PRO A 62 2.20 8.32 3.33
CA PRO A 62 0.76 8.13 3.31
C PRO A 62 0.36 6.74 2.79
N VAL A 63 -0.36 5.98 3.62
CA VAL A 63 -0.86 4.63 3.28
C VAL A 63 -2.36 4.55 3.51
N SER A 64 -3.08 3.91 2.58
CA SER A 64 -4.46 3.49 2.79
C SER A 64 -4.71 2.07 2.32
N SER A 65 -5.64 1.37 2.97
CA SER A 65 -6.34 0.24 2.40
C SER A 65 -7.75 0.65 2.02
N THR A 66 -8.01 0.75 0.73
CA THR A 66 -9.33 1.10 0.20
C THR A 66 -10.37 -0.01 0.47
N LYS A 67 -9.93 -1.24 0.79
CA LYS A 67 -10.80 -2.35 1.21
C LYS A 67 -11.56 -2.05 2.49
N SER A 68 -11.09 -1.11 3.31
CA SER A 68 -11.84 -0.60 4.45
C SER A 68 -13.21 -0.01 4.07
N VAL A 69 -13.38 0.41 2.81
CA VAL A 69 -14.64 0.98 2.29
C VAL A 69 -15.37 -0.03 1.41
N HIS A 70 -14.69 -0.67 0.46
CA HIS A 70 -15.33 -1.51 -0.56
C HIS A 70 -15.27 -3.02 -0.28
N GLY A 71 -14.56 -3.43 0.77
CA GLY A 71 -14.36 -4.85 1.13
C GLY A 71 -13.32 -5.57 0.27
N GLN A 72 -13.17 -6.88 0.47
CA GLN A 72 -12.26 -7.71 -0.32
C GLN A 72 -12.98 -8.24 -1.57
N ALA A 73 -12.77 -7.58 -2.72
CA ALA A 73 -13.36 -7.99 -4.00
C ALA A 73 -12.58 -9.11 -4.74
N LEU A 74 -11.78 -9.89 -4.00
CA LEU A 74 -10.94 -10.98 -4.52
C LEU A 74 -10.17 -10.58 -5.79
N GLU A 75 -10.36 -11.30 -6.91
CA GLU A 75 -9.66 -11.08 -8.17
C GLU A 75 -9.94 -9.69 -8.77
N ALA A 76 -11.14 -9.14 -8.55
CA ALA A 76 -11.50 -7.80 -9.00
C ALA A 76 -10.85 -6.69 -8.15
N GLY A 77 -10.39 -7.03 -6.93
CA GLY A 77 -9.80 -6.08 -5.99
C GLY A 77 -8.59 -5.35 -6.56
N ALA A 78 -7.68 -6.07 -7.22
CA ALA A 78 -6.47 -5.49 -7.79
C ALA A 78 -6.77 -4.39 -8.83
N LEU A 79 -7.76 -4.62 -9.69
CA LEU A 79 -8.18 -3.62 -10.68
C LEU A 79 -8.88 -2.44 -10.03
N LEU A 80 -9.80 -2.71 -9.09
CA LEU A 80 -10.51 -1.67 -8.36
C LEU A 80 -9.55 -0.75 -7.60
N GLU A 81 -8.60 -1.33 -6.88
CA GLU A 81 -7.58 -0.61 -6.13
C GLU A 81 -6.65 0.20 -7.04
N LEU A 82 -6.28 -0.33 -8.21
CA LEU A 82 -5.53 0.43 -9.21
C LEU A 82 -6.31 1.65 -9.71
N LEU A 83 -7.60 1.47 -10.06
CA LEU A 83 -8.46 2.58 -10.49
C LEU A 83 -8.59 3.65 -9.40
N VAL A 84 -8.76 3.24 -8.14
CA VAL A 84 -8.79 4.17 -7.00
C VAL A 84 -7.44 4.88 -6.83
N THR A 85 -6.32 4.18 -7.00
CA THR A 85 -4.98 4.79 -6.87
C THR A 85 -4.76 5.87 -7.94
N VAL A 86 -5.11 5.59 -9.19
CA VAL A 86 -5.02 6.55 -10.29
C VAL A 86 -5.99 7.72 -10.06
N GLY A 87 -7.22 7.43 -9.63
CA GLY A 87 -8.21 8.45 -9.31
C GLY A 87 -7.79 9.37 -8.15
N ALA A 88 -7.16 8.81 -7.11
CA ALA A 88 -6.64 9.55 -5.98
C ALA A 88 -5.54 10.53 -6.39
N LEU A 89 -4.61 10.08 -7.24
CA LEU A 89 -3.58 10.96 -7.81
C LEU A 89 -4.19 12.05 -8.70
N ALA A 90 -5.12 11.70 -9.60
CA ALA A 90 -5.76 12.65 -10.50
C ALA A 90 -6.60 13.70 -9.76
N ALA A 91 -7.25 13.32 -8.66
CA ALA A 91 -8.01 14.23 -7.80
C ALA A 91 -7.11 15.00 -6.81
N GLY A 92 -5.85 14.62 -6.65
CA GLY A 92 -4.96 15.15 -5.61
C GLY A 92 -5.42 14.85 -4.19
N GLN A 93 -6.24 13.80 -3.99
CA GLN A 93 -6.86 13.44 -2.72
C GLN A 93 -6.68 11.95 -2.41
N LEU A 94 -5.92 11.66 -1.36
CA LEU A 94 -5.62 10.32 -0.89
C LEU A 94 -6.77 9.80 -0.01
N PRO A 95 -7.29 8.58 -0.24
CA PRO A 95 -8.44 8.04 0.49
C PRO A 95 -8.10 7.72 1.94
N VAL A 96 -9.09 7.72 2.83
CA VAL A 96 -8.93 7.35 4.23
C VAL A 96 -8.99 5.83 4.45
N ASN A 97 -8.50 5.37 5.59
CA ASN A 97 -8.74 4.02 6.12
C ASN A 97 -9.98 4.05 7.02
N ALA A 98 -11.12 3.59 6.50
CA ALA A 98 -12.36 3.54 7.28
C ALA A 98 -12.28 2.46 8.37
N GLY A 99 -13.03 2.65 9.46
CA GLY A 99 -13.14 1.64 10.53
C GLY A 99 -11.88 1.44 11.35
N TRP A 100 -10.94 2.40 11.35
CA TRP A 100 -9.75 2.35 12.19
C TRP A 100 -10.12 2.39 13.68
N LEU A 101 -9.64 1.42 14.45
CA LEU A 101 -9.97 1.25 15.88
C LEU A 101 -8.87 1.76 16.83
N GLY A 102 -7.67 2.00 16.32
CA GLY A 102 -6.53 2.42 17.11
C GLY A 102 -5.19 1.97 16.52
N PRO A 103 -4.07 2.44 17.10
CA PRO A 103 -2.74 2.12 16.60
C PRO A 103 -2.38 0.66 16.89
N ASP A 104 -1.72 0.03 15.92
CA ASP A 104 -1.10 -1.29 16.07
C ASP A 104 0.43 -1.13 16.00
N PRO A 105 1.18 -1.48 17.07
CA PRO A 105 2.64 -1.40 17.08
C PRO A 105 3.34 -2.21 15.98
N ALA A 106 2.71 -3.27 15.49
CA ALA A 106 3.26 -4.10 14.42
C ALA A 106 3.04 -3.50 13.02
N CYS A 107 2.07 -2.58 12.89
CA CYS A 107 1.69 -1.92 11.63
C CYS A 107 1.95 -0.41 11.69
N ARG A 108 3.19 -0.02 12.01
CA ARG A 108 3.59 1.39 12.17
C ARG A 108 3.75 2.11 10.83
N LEU A 109 2.63 2.46 10.19
CA LEU A 109 2.57 3.13 8.90
C LEU A 109 1.91 4.51 9.01
N GLY A 110 2.20 5.39 8.05
CA GLY A 110 1.55 6.70 7.91
C GLY A 110 0.12 6.60 7.40
N LEU A 111 -0.78 5.97 8.17
CA LEU A 111 -2.17 5.75 7.75
C LEU A 111 -2.92 7.07 7.55
N VAL A 112 -3.64 7.19 6.44
CA VAL A 112 -4.59 8.30 6.20
C VAL A 112 -5.89 8.01 6.95
N LEU A 113 -6.25 8.78 7.98
CA LEU A 113 -7.35 8.45 8.91
C LEU A 113 -8.53 9.44 8.84
N ASP A 114 -8.33 10.69 9.27
CA ASP A 114 -9.45 11.60 9.59
C ASP A 114 -10.18 12.14 8.36
N ARG A 115 -9.40 12.52 7.34
CA ARG A 115 -9.90 13.16 6.11
C ARG A 115 -8.98 12.81 4.95
N PRO A 116 -9.47 12.92 3.70
CA PRO A 116 -8.61 12.80 2.55
C PRO A 116 -7.40 13.75 2.66
N ALA A 117 -6.21 13.19 2.47
CA ALA A 117 -4.95 13.93 2.53
C ALA A 117 -4.55 14.41 1.12
N PRO A 118 -3.88 15.57 0.99
CA PRO A 118 -3.40 16.01 -0.32
C PRO A 118 -2.28 15.10 -0.82
N ALA A 119 -2.30 14.77 -2.12
CA ALA A 119 -1.18 14.10 -2.76
C ALA A 119 0.02 15.06 -2.87
N THR A 120 1.21 14.62 -2.44
CA THR A 120 2.45 15.42 -2.46
C THR A 120 3.45 14.98 -3.53
N SER A 121 3.17 13.86 -4.20
CA SER A 121 3.96 13.33 -5.31
C SER A 121 3.03 12.86 -6.43
N PRO A 122 3.47 12.96 -7.70
CA PRO A 122 2.76 12.35 -8.81
C PRO A 122 2.81 10.81 -8.79
N TYR A 123 3.66 10.19 -7.96
CA TYR A 123 3.87 8.74 -7.97
C TYR A 123 3.24 8.04 -6.77
N ALA A 124 2.52 6.96 -7.05
CA ALA A 124 1.93 6.07 -6.06
C ALA A 124 2.15 4.59 -6.38
N LEU A 125 2.03 3.76 -5.36
CA LEU A 125 2.00 2.30 -5.47
C LEU A 125 0.60 1.76 -5.22
N SER A 126 0.17 0.78 -6.02
CA SER A 126 -0.96 -0.09 -5.74
C SER A 126 -0.45 -1.50 -5.49
N LEU A 127 -0.69 -2.03 -4.29
CA LEU A 127 -0.13 -3.29 -3.82
C LEU A 127 -1.19 -4.39 -3.76
N THR A 128 -0.80 -5.60 -4.14
CA THR A 128 -1.67 -6.77 -4.00
C THR A 128 -0.87 -7.99 -3.62
N THR A 129 -1.36 -8.70 -2.60
CA THR A 129 -0.88 -10.03 -2.24
C THR A 129 -1.99 -11.04 -2.43
N ALA A 130 -1.67 -12.23 -2.95
CA ALA A 130 -2.65 -13.29 -3.14
C ALA A 130 -2.19 -14.59 -2.48
N PHE A 131 -3.16 -15.48 -2.26
CA PHE A 131 -2.88 -16.83 -1.78
C PHE A 131 -1.89 -17.54 -2.72
N GLY A 132 -1.07 -18.42 -2.15
CA GLY A 132 0.02 -19.09 -2.90
C GLY A 132 1.30 -18.26 -3.01
N GLY A 133 1.36 -17.07 -2.40
CA GLY A 133 2.58 -16.28 -2.28
C GLY A 133 2.87 -15.37 -3.46
N ALA A 134 1.87 -15.07 -4.29
CA ALA A 134 1.99 -14.05 -5.33
C ALA A 134 1.97 -12.65 -4.71
N ASN A 135 2.96 -11.84 -5.04
CA ASN A 135 3.11 -10.46 -4.57
C ASN A 135 3.30 -9.55 -5.79
N THR A 136 2.50 -8.49 -5.86
CA THR A 136 2.47 -7.56 -6.98
C THR A 136 2.52 -6.13 -6.47
N ALA A 137 3.33 -5.30 -7.12
CA ALA A 137 3.37 -3.86 -6.92
C ALA A 137 3.26 -3.17 -8.27
N LEU A 138 2.24 -2.33 -8.43
CA LEU A 138 2.09 -1.46 -9.59
C LEU A 138 2.47 -0.05 -9.20
N LEU A 139 3.42 0.54 -9.93
CA LEU A 139 3.78 1.94 -9.80
C LEU A 139 3.05 2.73 -10.88
N VAL A 140 2.30 3.75 -10.45
CA VAL A 140 1.59 4.66 -11.34
C VAL A 140 2.10 6.09 -11.14
N GLY A 141 2.10 6.86 -12.22
CA GLY A 141 2.40 8.29 -12.21
C GLY A 141 1.26 9.06 -12.86
N ALA A 142 0.79 10.12 -12.20
CA ALA A 142 -0.06 11.13 -12.83
C ALA A 142 0.79 12.32 -13.28
N PRO A 143 0.53 12.92 -14.46
CA PRO A 143 1.28 14.06 -14.98
C PRO A 143 1.10 15.33 -14.15
#